data_AF-A0A1V5XBX6-F1
#
_entry.id   AF-A0A1V5XBX6-F1
#
_cell.length_a   1.000
_cell.length_b   1.000
_cell.length_c   1.000
_cell.angle_alpha   90.00
_cell.angle_beta   90.00
_cell.angle_gamma   90.00
#
_symmetry.space_group_name_H-M   'P 1'
#
loop_
_entity.id
_entity.type
_entity.pdbx_description
1 polymer ?
#
loop_
_entity_poly.entity_id
_entity_poly.type
_entity_poly.pdbx_seq_one_letter_code
_entity_poly.pdbx_strand_id
1 'polypeptide(L)'
;MLNDNEYIIIMSSNLAMLRAKAAVTQAQLADAIGIPRTTYSAIENKKRRMTFPVFVSLSKYFLSNNETIDIMNLLGLSEDVLSHFFYIEKLIEKNPHKTKRKKVAAFGGNRNSEDYNEKQRQIEKAIKGIDK
;
A
#
# COMPACT_ATOMS: atom_id res chain seq x y z
N MET A 1 -17.57 13.36 -8.42
CA MET A 1 -16.57 12.26 -8.31
C MET A 1 -17.13 11.27 -7.31
N LEU A 2 -17.01 9.97 -7.58
CA LEU A 2 -17.41 8.94 -6.61
C LEU A 2 -16.47 8.97 -5.40
N ASN A 3 -16.95 8.54 -4.24
CA ASN A 3 -16.12 8.37 -3.06
C ASN A 3 -15.36 7.02 -3.11
N ASP A 4 -14.27 6.90 -2.33
CA ASP A 4 -13.42 5.69 -2.32
C ASP A 4 -14.21 4.40 -2.03
N ASN A 5 -15.28 4.49 -1.24
CA ASN A 5 -16.12 3.33 -0.92
C ASN A 5 -16.99 2.87 -2.10
N GLU A 6 -17.45 3.80 -2.94
CA GLU A 6 -18.26 3.50 -4.12
C GLU A 6 -17.47 2.71 -5.15
N TYR A 7 -16.22 3.09 -5.42
CA TYR A 7 -15.34 2.35 -6.34
C TYR A 7 -15.13 0.89 -5.89
N ILE A 8 -14.93 0.68 -4.59
CA ILE A 8 -14.78 -0.66 -4.00
C ILE A 8 -16.07 -1.47 -4.16
N ILE A 9 -17.25 -0.87 -3.96
CA ILE A 9 -18.54 -1.55 -4.11
C ILE A 9 -18.79 -1.95 -5.56
N ILE A 10 -18.50 -1.05 -6.51
CA ILE A 10 -18.62 -1.32 -7.95
C ILE A 10 -17.70 -2.48 -8.32
N MET A 11 -16.42 -2.43 -7.97
CA MET A 11 -15.48 -3.51 -8.27
C MET A 11 -15.93 -4.84 -7.63
N SER A 12 -16.24 -4.83 -6.33
CA SER A 12 -16.63 -6.04 -5.59
C SER A 12 -17.89 -6.70 -6.15
N SER A 13 -18.83 -5.92 -6.69
CA SER A 13 -20.07 -6.43 -7.26
C SER A 13 -19.87 -7.07 -8.64
N ASN A 14 -18.78 -6.73 -9.33
CA ASN A 14 -18.51 -7.13 -10.72
C ASN A 14 -17.34 -8.13 -10.86
N LEU A 15 -16.75 -8.58 -9.75
CA LEU A 15 -15.58 -9.49 -9.77
C LEU A 15 -15.79 -10.76 -10.59
N ALA A 16 -16.91 -11.45 -10.39
CA ALA A 16 -17.19 -12.69 -11.12
C ALA A 16 -17.26 -12.48 -12.64
N MET A 17 -17.84 -11.37 -13.08
CA MET A 17 -17.93 -10.99 -14.50
C MET A 17 -16.56 -10.60 -15.06
N LEU A 18 -15.82 -9.73 -14.37
CA LEU A 18 -14.47 -9.34 -14.77
C LEU A 18 -13.54 -10.55 -14.84
N ARG A 19 -13.63 -11.46 -13.88
CA ARG A 19 -12.88 -12.72 -13.84
C ARG A 19 -13.25 -13.65 -15.01
N ALA A 20 -14.54 -13.79 -15.29
CA ALA A 20 -15.01 -14.59 -16.43
C ALA A 20 -14.52 -14.00 -17.75
N LYS A 21 -14.55 -12.66 -17.90
CA LYS A 21 -14.04 -11.97 -19.08
C LYS A 21 -12.53 -12.15 -19.25
N ALA A 22 -11.77 -12.12 -18.16
CA ALA A 22 -10.33 -12.40 -18.16
C ALA A 22 -9.99 -13.89 -18.35
N ALA A 23 -10.98 -14.79 -18.41
CA ALA A 23 -10.81 -16.24 -18.53
C ALA A 23 -9.90 -16.88 -17.45
N VAL A 24 -9.92 -16.36 -16.22
CA VAL A 24 -9.10 -16.88 -15.10
C VAL A 24 -9.95 -17.51 -13.99
N THR A 25 -9.36 -18.46 -13.27
CA THR A 25 -9.96 -19.05 -12.07
C THR A 25 -9.79 -18.14 -10.84
N GLN A 26 -10.58 -18.38 -9.79
CA GLN A 26 -10.39 -17.68 -8.50
C GLN A 26 -8.98 -17.89 -7.93
N ALA A 27 -8.38 -19.07 -8.16
CA ALA A 27 -7.04 -19.39 -7.68
C ALA A 27 -5.99 -18.54 -8.40
N GLN A 28 -6.00 -18.57 -9.75
CA GLN A 28 -5.05 -17.80 -10.56
C GLN A 28 -5.10 -16.30 -10.27
N LEU A 29 -6.31 -15.74 -10.12
CA LEU A 29 -6.46 -14.31 -9.81
C LEU A 29 -5.98 -13.98 -8.39
N ALA A 30 -6.27 -14.85 -7.41
CA ALA A 30 -5.82 -14.66 -6.04
C ALA A 30 -4.27 -14.72 -5.94
N ASP A 31 -3.65 -15.67 -6.65
CA ASP A 31 -2.20 -15.80 -6.73
C ASP A 31 -1.57 -14.56 -7.40
N ALA A 32 -2.17 -14.06 -8.48
CA ALA A 32 -1.69 -12.87 -9.20
C ALA A 32 -1.69 -11.59 -8.34
N ILE A 33 -2.67 -11.44 -7.43
CA ILE A 33 -2.76 -10.27 -6.53
C ILE A 33 -2.18 -10.53 -5.12
N GLY A 34 -1.59 -11.71 -4.89
CA GLY A 34 -0.90 -12.04 -3.65
C GLY A 34 -1.82 -12.21 -2.43
N ILE A 35 -3.03 -12.76 -2.60
CA ILE A 35 -3.93 -13.07 -1.47
C ILE A 35 -4.34 -14.55 -1.45
N PRO A 36 -4.72 -15.10 -0.29
CA PRO A 36 -5.24 -16.47 -0.25
C PRO A 36 -6.49 -16.63 -1.11
N ARG A 37 -6.59 -17.74 -1.87
CA ARG A 37 -7.80 -18.08 -2.65
C ARG A 37 -9.09 -18.02 -1.83
N THR A 38 -9.06 -18.46 -0.57
CA THR A 38 -10.21 -18.41 0.34
C THR A 38 -10.64 -16.97 0.62
N THR A 39 -9.69 -16.04 0.71
CA THR A 39 -9.95 -14.61 0.87
C THR A 39 -10.59 -14.03 -0.38
N TYR A 40 -10.02 -14.29 -1.56
CA TYR A 40 -10.62 -13.87 -2.83
C TYR A 40 -12.05 -14.41 -2.97
N SER A 41 -12.23 -15.71 -2.72
CA SER A 41 -13.54 -16.38 -2.82
C SER A 41 -14.56 -15.76 -1.86
N ALA A 42 -14.18 -15.43 -0.62
CA ALA A 42 -15.07 -14.75 0.32
C ALA A 42 -15.46 -13.34 -0.16
N ILE A 43 -14.53 -12.61 -0.81
CA ILE A 43 -14.80 -11.28 -1.38
C ILE A 43 -15.73 -11.38 -2.59
N GLU A 44 -15.44 -12.25 -3.56
CA GLU A 44 -16.27 -12.44 -4.77
C GLU A 44 -17.69 -12.88 -4.42
N ASN A 45 -17.84 -13.71 -3.38
CA ASN A 45 -19.14 -14.14 -2.87
C ASN A 45 -19.79 -13.15 -1.88
N LYS A 46 -19.25 -11.94 -1.73
CA LYS A 46 -19.76 -10.88 -0.83
C LYS A 46 -19.85 -11.27 0.66
N LYS A 47 -19.18 -12.36 1.07
CA LYS A 47 -19.06 -12.80 2.47
C LYS A 47 -18.04 -11.96 3.23
N ARG A 48 -17.12 -11.30 2.53
CA ARG A 48 -16.08 -10.44 3.09
C ARG A 48 -16.04 -9.12 2.33
N ARG A 49 -15.94 -8.00 3.06
CA ARG A 49 -15.71 -6.69 2.46
C ARG A 49 -14.31 -6.64 1.83
N MET A 50 -14.23 -6.16 0.59
CA MET A 50 -12.96 -5.88 -0.10
C MET A 50 -12.21 -4.74 0.62
N THR A 51 -10.93 -4.95 0.90
CA THR A 51 -10.05 -3.93 1.47
C THR A 51 -9.42 -3.08 0.37
N PHE A 52 -9.06 -1.84 0.68
CA PHE A 52 -8.43 -0.93 -0.28
C PHE A 52 -7.17 -1.49 -0.99
N PRO A 53 -6.20 -2.15 -0.33
CA PRO A 53 -5.04 -2.71 -1.03
C PRO A 53 -5.40 -3.79 -2.07
N VAL A 54 -6.40 -4.62 -1.76
CA VAL A 54 -6.95 -5.62 -2.69
C VAL A 54 -7.64 -4.94 -3.88
N PHE A 55 -8.40 -3.87 -3.62
CA PHE A 55 -9.01 -3.05 -4.66
C PHE A 55 -7.96 -2.46 -5.61
N VAL A 56 -6.88 -1.87 -5.08
CA VAL A 56 -5.80 -1.31 -5.90
C VAL A 56 -5.14 -2.38 -6.77
N SER A 57 -4.83 -3.54 -6.17
CA SER A 57 -4.19 -4.66 -6.88
C SER A 57 -5.07 -5.20 -8.00
N LEU A 58 -6.36 -5.42 -7.72
CA LEU A 58 -7.34 -5.87 -8.72
C LEU A 58 -7.58 -4.82 -9.82
N SER A 59 -7.66 -3.55 -9.44
CA SER A 59 -7.80 -2.45 -10.41
C SER A 59 -6.64 -2.47 -11.39
N LYS A 60 -5.40 -2.60 -10.91
CA LYS A 60 -4.24 -2.63 -11.79
C LYS A 60 -4.20 -3.89 -12.65
N TYR A 61 -4.53 -5.05 -12.08
CA TYR A 61 -4.65 -6.29 -12.84
C TYR A 61 -5.66 -6.15 -14.00
N PHE A 62 -6.88 -5.70 -13.74
CA PHE A 62 -7.92 -5.60 -14.78
C PHE A 62 -7.68 -4.47 -15.79
N LEU A 63 -7.06 -3.36 -15.38
CA LEU A 63 -6.66 -2.31 -16.32
C LEU A 63 -5.51 -2.74 -17.23
N SER A 64 -4.64 -3.65 -16.76
CA SER A 64 -3.55 -4.21 -17.57
C SER A 64 -3.97 -5.35 -18.51
N ASN A 65 -5.22 -5.80 -18.41
CA ASN A 65 -5.73 -6.91 -19.21
C ASN A 65 -6.69 -6.39 -20.30
N ASN A 66 -6.30 -6.61 -21.56
CA ASN A 66 -7.02 -6.14 -22.75
C ASN A 66 -8.47 -6.66 -22.83
N GLU A 67 -8.76 -7.82 -22.24
CA GLU A 67 -10.13 -8.35 -22.23
C GLU A 67 -11.02 -7.60 -21.24
N THR A 68 -10.46 -7.06 -20.16
CA THR A 68 -11.25 -6.42 -19.09
C THR A 68 -11.23 -4.90 -19.14
N ILE A 69 -10.30 -4.28 -19.87
CA ILE A 69 -10.15 -2.82 -19.90
C ILE A 69 -11.42 -2.09 -20.34
N ASP A 70 -12.13 -2.61 -21.35
CA ASP A 70 -13.38 -2.00 -21.82
C ASP A 70 -14.51 -2.11 -20.79
N ILE A 71 -14.58 -3.24 -20.06
CA ILE A 71 -15.55 -3.41 -18.97
C ILE A 71 -15.20 -2.46 -17.81
N MET A 72 -13.91 -2.31 -17.48
CA MET A 72 -13.47 -1.36 -16.46
C MET A 72 -13.90 0.07 -16.82
N ASN A 73 -13.73 0.47 -18.08
CA ASN A 73 -14.18 1.78 -18.58
C ASN A 73 -15.71 1.94 -18.47
N LEU A 74 -16.48 0.91 -18.86
CA LEU A 74 -17.95 0.93 -18.75
C LEU A 74 -18.44 1.05 -17.31
N LEU A 75 -17.72 0.45 -16.36
CA LEU A 75 -18.01 0.52 -14.92
C LEU A 75 -17.58 1.86 -14.28
N GLY A 76 -17.00 2.78 -15.04
CA GLY A 76 -16.46 4.05 -14.51
C GLY A 76 -15.16 3.88 -13.73
N LEU A 77 -14.45 2.78 -13.96
CA LEU A 77 -13.19 2.39 -13.30
C LEU A 77 -11.99 2.52 -14.27
N SER A 78 -11.97 3.55 -15.11
CA SER A 78 -10.89 3.76 -16.08
C SER A 78 -9.55 4.13 -15.41
N GLU A 79 -8.44 3.96 -16.15
CA GLU A 79 -7.11 4.36 -15.67
C GLU A 79 -7.08 5.85 -15.31
N ASP A 80 -7.72 6.74 -16.08
CA ASP A 80 -7.75 8.17 -15.77
C ASP A 80 -8.37 8.44 -14.40
N VAL A 81 -9.47 7.76 -14.08
CA VAL A 81 -10.19 7.88 -12.81
C VAL A 81 -9.40 7.29 -11.65
N LEU A 82 -8.79 6.12 -11.86
CA LEU A 82 -8.10 5.39 -10.79
C LEU A 82 -6.63 5.75 -10.63
N SER A 83 -6.07 6.53 -11.58
CA SER A 83 -4.67 6.93 -11.64
C SER A 83 -4.13 7.42 -10.30
N HIS A 84 -4.90 8.23 -9.57
CA HIS A 84 -4.53 8.77 -8.27
C HIS A 84 -4.18 7.71 -7.22
N PHE A 85 -4.82 6.54 -7.27
CA PHE A 85 -4.56 5.44 -6.34
C PHE A 85 -3.25 4.71 -6.61
N PHE A 86 -2.65 4.88 -7.79
CA PHE A 86 -1.42 4.19 -8.19
C PHE A 86 -0.15 5.00 -7.95
N TYR A 87 -0.24 6.33 -7.88
CA TYR A 87 0.93 7.19 -7.71
C TYR A 87 1.26 7.42 -6.23
N ILE A 88 1.99 6.47 -5.63
CA ILE A 88 2.54 6.63 -4.27
C ILE A 88 3.45 7.86 -4.20
N GLU A 89 4.25 8.13 -5.24
CA GLU A 89 5.17 9.27 -5.28
C GLU A 89 4.44 10.63 -5.15
N LYS A 90 3.33 10.81 -5.86
CA LYS A 90 2.50 12.04 -5.75
C LYS A 90 1.88 12.20 -4.36
N LEU A 91 1.68 11.10 -3.62
CA LEU A 91 1.21 11.14 -2.22
C LEU A 91 2.35 11.53 -1.27
N ILE A 92 3.57 11.04 -1.52
CA ILE A 92 4.78 11.39 -0.77
C ILE A 92 5.13 12.88 -0.98
N GLU A 93 4.97 13.41 -2.19
CA GLU A 93 5.23 14.82 -2.49
C GLU A 93 4.22 15.77 -1.83
N LYS A 94 2.94 15.36 -1.75
CA LYS A 94 1.88 16.16 -1.10
C LYS A 94 1.95 16.13 0.42
N ASN A 95 2.51 15.08 1.00
CA ASN A 95 2.87 15.01 2.43
C ASN A 95 4.39 14.88 2.53
N PRO A 96 5.15 15.98 2.35
CA PRO A 96 6.55 15.96 2.66
C PRO A 96 6.64 15.69 4.16
N HIS A 97 6.88 14.43 4.52
CA HIS A 97 7.25 14.05 5.85
C HIS A 97 8.59 14.73 6.14
N LYS A 98 8.55 16.01 6.54
CA LYS A 98 9.53 16.59 7.45
C LYS A 98 9.31 15.89 8.79
N THR A 99 9.57 14.59 8.83
CA THR A 99 9.77 13.88 10.08
C THR A 99 11.03 14.49 10.65
N LYS A 100 10.89 15.55 11.45
CA LYS A 100 11.89 15.87 12.46
C LYS A 100 12.00 14.58 13.26
N ARG A 101 13.02 13.77 12.98
CA ARG A 101 13.39 12.65 13.85
C ARG A 101 13.58 13.30 15.22
N LYS A 102 12.58 13.21 16.10
CA LYS A 102 12.82 13.46 17.51
C LYS A 102 13.79 12.36 17.90
N LYS A 103 15.08 12.68 17.99
CA LYS A 103 16.02 11.81 18.70
C LYS A 103 15.41 11.66 20.08
N VAL A 104 14.88 10.49 20.41
CA VAL A 104 14.41 10.12 21.74
C VAL A 104 15.31 8.99 22.19
N ALA A 105 15.72 9.02 23.45
CA ALA A 105 16.55 7.94 24.00
C ALA A 105 15.71 6.65 24.04
N ALA A 106 16.31 5.52 23.65
CA ALA A 106 15.61 4.22 23.57
C ALA A 106 15.07 3.75 24.93
N PHE A 107 15.64 4.25 26.02
CA PHE A 107 15.11 4.20 27.38
C PHE A 107 15.13 5.62 27.91
N GLY A 108 14.08 6.06 28.60
CA GLY A 108 13.77 7.45 28.97
C GLY A 108 14.77 8.16 29.91
N GLY A 109 16.05 8.14 29.59
CA GLY A 109 17.11 8.87 30.27
C GLY A 109 17.16 10.32 29.82
N ASN A 110 17.25 11.21 30.81
CA ASN A 110 17.49 12.64 30.60
C ASN A 110 18.89 12.86 30.01
N ARG A 111 18.98 13.48 28.83
CA ARG A 111 20.26 13.72 28.11
C ARG A 111 21.21 14.69 28.83
N ASN A 112 20.75 15.34 29.88
CA ASN A 112 21.54 16.26 30.69
C ASN A 112 22.18 15.60 31.91
N SER A 113 22.16 14.26 32.03
CA SER A 113 22.96 13.59 33.06
C SER A 113 24.45 13.67 32.71
N GLU A 114 25.28 13.95 33.71
CA GLU A 114 26.74 14.00 33.56
C GLU A 114 27.29 12.70 32.94
N ASP A 115 26.68 11.56 33.27
CA ASP A 115 27.01 10.24 32.73
C ASP A 115 26.85 10.15 31.19
N TYR A 116 25.86 10.83 30.59
CA TYR A 116 25.71 10.84 29.13
C TYR A 116 26.83 11.66 28.47
N ASN A 117 27.17 12.81 29.04
CA ASN A 117 28.23 13.67 28.51
C ASN A 117 29.60 13.02 28.65
N GLU A 118 29.83 12.26 29.72
CA GLU A 118 31.06 11.52 29.94
C GLU A 118 31.21 10.35 28.94
N LYS A 119 30.14 9.59 28.71
CA LYS A 119 30.11 8.54 27.66
C LYS A 119 30.36 9.11 26.27
N GLN A 120 29.79 10.27 25.93
CA GLN A 120 30.07 10.93 24.65
C GLN A 120 31.54 11.35 24.52
N ARG A 121 32.15 11.90 25.57
CA ARG A 121 33.58 12.25 25.56
C ARG A 121 34.49 11.03 25.40
N GLN A 122 34.14 9.90 26.01
CA GLN A 122 34.92 8.67 25.88
C GLN A 122 34.83 8.11 24.46
N ILE A 123 33.66 8.15 23.84
CA ILE A 123 33.46 7.73 22.44
C ILE A 123 34.24 8.63 21.48
N GLU A 124 34.19 9.96 21.63
CA GLU A 124 34.95 10.88 20.78
C GLU A 124 36.47 10.70 20.91
N LYS A 125 36.97 10.42 22.13
CA LYS A 125 38.39 10.11 22.34
C LYS A 125 38.80 8.80 21.67
N ALA A 126 37.95 7.77 21.73
CA ALA A 126 38.20 6.49 21.08
C ALA A 126 38.25 6.64 19.55
N ILE A 127 37.31 7.38 18.96
CA ILE A 127 37.28 7.65 17.51
C ILE A 127 38.53 8.41 17.06
N LYS A 128 38.94 9.45 17.79
CA LYS A 128 40.16 10.21 17.47
C LYS A 128 41.46 9.42 17.68
N GLY A 129 41.43 8.37 18.49
CA GLY A 129 42.57 7.47 18.72
C GLY A 129 42.72 6.38 17.65
N ILE A 130 41.69 6.14 16.83
CA ILE A 130 41.69 5.13 15.76
C ILE A 130 42.29 5.67 14.45
N ASP A 131 42.32 7.00 14.27
CA ASP A 131 42.93 7.68 13.10
C ASP A 131 44.46 7.92 13.25
N LYS A 132 45.20 7.02 13.91
CA LYS A 132 46.68 7.05 13.94
C LYS A 132 47.29 5.71 13.55
#